data_AF-M5BFN4-F1
#
_entry.id   AF-M5BFN4-F1
#
_cell.length_a   1.000
_cell.length_b   1.000
_cell.length_c   1.000
_cell.angle_alpha   90.00
_cell.angle_beta   90.00
_cell.angle_gamma   90.00
#
_symmetry.space_group_name_H-M   'P 1'
#
loop_
_entity.id
_entity.type
_entity.pdbx_description
1 polymer ?
#
loop_
_entity_poly.entity_id
_entity_poly.type
_entity_poly.pdbx_seq_one_letter_code
_entity_poly.pdbx_strand_id
1 'polypeptide(L)'
;GTNWGWYAYDPDTNLFHYGSGNPAPWNETMRPGDNKWTMTIWGRDADTGKAKFGYQKTPHDEWDYAGVNVMMLSEQKDKTGKLRKLLTHPDRNGIVYTLDRENGDLISANKLDDTVNWVKQVDLKTGLPNRDPEYGTR
;
A
#
# COMPACT_ATOMS: atom_id res chain seq x y z
N GLY A 1 -12.38 2.44 -5.87
CA GLY A 1 -11.51 1.42 -6.48
C GLY A 1 -12.08 0.04 -6.22
N THR A 2 -11.81 -0.90 -7.13
CA THR A 2 -12.21 -2.31 -7.05
C THR A 2 -11.04 -3.20 -6.58
N ASN A 3 -11.31 -4.38 -6.03
CA ASN A 3 -10.31 -5.30 -5.46
C ASN A 3 -10.31 -6.65 -6.19
N TRP A 4 -9.67 -6.70 -7.35
CA TRP A 4 -9.65 -7.86 -8.27
C TRP A 4 -8.36 -8.68 -8.25
N GLY A 5 -7.48 -8.41 -7.28
CA GLY A 5 -6.22 -9.15 -7.13
C GLY A 5 -6.32 -10.27 -6.11
N TRP A 6 -5.35 -10.30 -5.19
CA TRP A 6 -5.15 -11.43 -4.27
C TRP A 6 -5.38 -11.04 -2.82
N TYR A 7 -5.52 -12.07 -1.98
CA TYR A 7 -5.76 -11.96 -0.55
C TYR A 7 -4.72 -12.77 0.23
N ALA A 8 -4.45 -12.36 1.47
CA ALA A 8 -3.77 -13.18 2.46
C ALA A 8 -4.57 -13.19 3.76
N TYR A 9 -4.38 -14.20 4.61
CA TYR A 9 -5.10 -14.35 5.87
C TYR A 9 -4.14 -14.79 6.98
N ASP A 10 -4.25 -14.17 8.15
CA ASP A 10 -3.53 -14.57 9.36
C ASP A 10 -4.53 -15.06 10.43
N PRO A 11 -4.57 -16.37 10.73
CA PRO A 11 -5.47 -16.93 11.73
C PRO A 11 -5.20 -16.44 13.16
N ASP A 12 -3.97 -16.00 13.48
CA ASP A 12 -3.64 -15.53 14.83
C ASP A 12 -4.28 -14.18 15.16
N THR A 13 -4.49 -13.36 14.12
CA THR A 13 -5.08 -12.01 14.26
C THR A 13 -6.52 -11.93 13.77
N ASN A 14 -7.03 -13.01 13.16
CA ASN A 14 -8.30 -13.05 12.43
C ASN A 14 -8.41 -11.98 11.32
N LEU A 15 -7.27 -11.58 10.75
CA LEU A 15 -7.23 -10.55 9.71
C LEU A 15 -7.04 -11.15 8.33
N PHE A 16 -7.84 -10.69 7.37
CA PHE A 16 -7.51 -10.83 5.95
C PHE A 16 -6.99 -9.51 5.38
N HIS A 17 -6.08 -9.63 4.42
CA HIS A 17 -5.35 -8.52 3.82
C HIS A 17 -5.55 -8.49 2.32
N TYR A 18 -5.78 -7.30 1.78
CA TYR A 18 -5.95 -7.08 0.34
C TYR A 18 -5.64 -5.63 -0.04
N GLY A 19 -5.49 -5.41 -1.34
CA GLY A 19 -5.28 -4.10 -1.94
C GLY A 19 -6.54 -3.60 -2.65
N SER A 20 -6.84 -2.31 -2.50
CA SER A 20 -7.90 -1.64 -3.26
C SER A 20 -7.32 -0.92 -4.48
N GLY A 21 -8.00 -1.03 -5.63
CA GLY A 21 -7.56 -0.48 -6.91
C GLY A 21 -7.72 1.03 -7.04
N ASN A 22 -7.54 1.52 -8.27
CA ASN A 22 -7.48 2.92 -8.64
C ASN A 22 -8.80 3.70 -8.45
N PRO A 23 -8.71 5.04 -8.35
CA PRO A 23 -9.86 5.93 -8.45
C PRO A 23 -10.33 6.07 -9.90
N ALA A 24 -11.56 6.57 -10.05
CA ALA A 24 -12.17 6.89 -11.34
C ALA A 24 -12.62 8.36 -11.36
N PRO A 25 -12.58 9.03 -12.53
CA PRO A 25 -11.98 8.57 -13.81
C PRO A 25 -10.44 8.58 -13.74
N TRP A 26 -9.74 8.11 -14.78
CA TRP A 26 -8.28 8.23 -14.84
C TRP A 26 -7.82 9.69 -14.84
N ASN A 27 -8.53 10.57 -15.55
CA ASN A 27 -8.26 12.01 -15.55
C ASN A 27 -8.33 12.58 -14.12
N GLU A 28 -7.16 12.83 -13.52
CA GLU A 28 -7.05 13.29 -12.13
C GLU A 28 -7.71 14.64 -11.91
N THR A 29 -7.70 15.50 -12.93
CA THR A 29 -8.16 16.89 -12.82
C THR A 29 -9.64 16.96 -12.46
N MET A 30 -10.40 15.92 -12.81
CA MET A 30 -11.82 15.80 -12.52
C MET A 30 -12.13 15.36 -11.08
N ARG A 31 -11.14 14.93 -10.29
CA ARG A 31 -11.33 14.32 -8.97
C ARG A 31 -10.31 14.82 -7.93
N PRO A 32 -10.32 16.13 -7.59
CA PRO A 32 -9.40 16.69 -6.61
C PRO A 32 -9.47 15.99 -5.25
N GLY A 33 -8.33 15.96 -4.55
CA GLY A 33 -8.17 15.35 -3.23
C GLY A 33 -7.60 13.92 -3.28
N ASP A 34 -7.23 13.40 -2.11
CA ASP A 34 -6.50 12.12 -1.98
C ASP A 34 -7.23 10.89 -2.54
N ASN A 35 -8.54 11.01 -2.81
CA ASN A 35 -9.41 9.95 -3.28
C ASN A 35 -9.42 8.71 -2.35
N LYS A 36 -9.28 8.94 -1.04
CA LYS A 36 -9.36 7.87 -0.05
C LYS A 36 -10.71 7.15 -0.15
N TRP A 37 -10.77 5.82 -0.07
CA TRP A 37 -9.68 4.88 0.25
C TRP A 37 -9.30 3.98 -0.94
N THR A 38 -9.06 4.57 -2.11
CA THR A 38 -8.42 3.86 -3.23
C THR A 38 -6.92 3.69 -2.98
N MET A 39 -6.28 2.73 -3.66
CA MET A 39 -4.83 2.47 -3.54
C MET A 39 -4.38 2.11 -2.11
N THR A 40 -5.28 1.51 -1.33
CA THR A 40 -5.05 1.20 0.08
C THR A 40 -4.77 -0.28 0.31
N ILE A 41 -3.72 -0.58 1.10
CA ILE A 41 -3.51 -1.89 1.75
C ILE A 41 -4.41 -1.95 2.98
N TRP A 42 -5.22 -3.00 3.09
CA TRP A 42 -6.15 -3.20 4.19
C TRP A 42 -5.75 -4.37 5.07
N GLY A 43 -6.06 -4.28 6.36
CA GLY A 43 -6.24 -5.42 7.27
C GLY A 43 -7.65 -5.35 7.85
N ARG A 44 -8.49 -6.35 7.56
CA ARG A 44 -9.89 -6.41 8.00
C ARG A 44 -10.15 -7.68 8.80
N ASP A 45 -10.96 -7.56 9.83
CA ASP A 45 -11.45 -8.70 10.59
C ASP A 45 -12.30 -9.62 9.71
N ALA A 46 -12.03 -10.92 9.74
CA ALA A 46 -12.65 -11.90 8.85
C ALA A 46 -14.12 -12.16 9.15
N ASP A 47 -14.55 -12.01 10.40
CA ASP A 47 -15.94 -12.25 10.81
C ASP A 47 -16.83 -11.04 10.52
N THR A 48 -16.32 -9.83 10.74
CA THR A 48 -17.11 -8.58 10.71
C THR A 48 -16.83 -7.70 9.49
N GLY A 49 -15.72 -7.92 8.78
CA GLY A 49 -15.25 -7.06 7.69
C GLY A 49 -14.77 -5.67 8.11
N LYS A 50 -14.75 -5.37 9.42
CA LYS A 50 -14.28 -4.07 9.93
C LYS A 50 -12.79 -3.92 9.70
N ALA A 51 -12.37 -2.76 9.17
CA ALA A 51 -10.96 -2.47 8.99
C ALA A 51 -10.28 -2.20 10.33
N LYS A 52 -9.21 -2.94 10.61
CA LYS A 52 -8.30 -2.67 11.73
C LYS A 52 -7.30 -1.59 11.36
N PHE A 53 -6.78 -1.63 10.13
CA PHE A 53 -5.92 -0.59 9.57
C PHE A 53 -6.14 -0.45 8.06
N GLY A 54 -5.72 0.71 7.54
CA GLY A 54 -5.69 1.02 6.11
C GLY A 54 -4.56 2.00 5.79
N TYR A 55 -3.62 1.59 4.94
CA TYR A 55 -2.50 2.42 4.48
C TYR A 55 -2.64 2.75 2.99
N GLN A 56 -2.85 4.03 2.66
CA GLN A 56 -2.99 4.48 1.27
C GLN A 56 -1.61 4.72 0.64
N LYS A 57 -1.24 3.89 -0.34
CA LYS A 57 0.06 3.92 -1.01
C LYS A 57 0.22 5.08 -2.00
N THR A 58 -0.84 5.35 -2.75
CA THR A 58 -0.84 6.35 -3.84
C THR A 58 -2.01 7.31 -3.64
N PRO A 59 -1.87 8.32 -2.76
CA PRO A 59 -2.86 9.39 -2.62
C PRO A 59 -2.98 10.15 -3.94
N HIS A 60 -4.22 10.42 -4.37
CA HIS A 60 -4.51 11.09 -5.62
C HIS A 60 -3.71 10.50 -6.79
N ASP A 61 -3.99 9.22 -7.11
CA ASP A 61 -3.34 8.53 -8.23
C ASP A 61 -3.50 9.31 -9.53
N GLU A 62 -2.46 9.37 -10.36
CA GLU A 62 -2.48 10.06 -11.66
C GLU A 62 -2.11 9.11 -12.82
N TRP A 63 -1.85 7.82 -12.51
CA TRP A 63 -1.18 6.91 -13.44
C TRP A 63 -1.83 5.52 -13.55
N ASP A 64 -3.00 5.31 -12.96
CA ASP A 64 -3.65 4.00 -12.87
C ASP A 64 -2.77 2.94 -12.17
N TYR A 65 -2.08 3.30 -11.08
CA TYR A 65 -1.32 2.32 -10.29
C TYR A 65 -2.22 1.48 -9.38
N ALA A 66 -3.20 0.78 -9.97
CA ALA A 66 -4.24 0.05 -9.24
C ALA A 66 -3.64 -0.93 -8.22
N GLY A 67 -3.75 -0.60 -6.93
CA GLY A 67 -2.95 -1.22 -5.89
C GLY A 67 -3.44 -2.58 -5.39
N VAL A 68 -3.68 -3.54 -6.28
CA VAL A 68 -4.34 -4.84 -6.02
C VAL A 68 -3.38 -6.04 -5.97
N ASN A 69 -2.08 -5.83 -6.10
CA ASN A 69 -1.08 -6.91 -6.20
C ASN A 69 -1.04 -7.83 -4.96
N VAL A 70 -0.29 -8.94 -5.10
CA VAL A 70 -0.13 -10.00 -4.09
C VAL A 70 0.21 -9.48 -2.69
N MET A 71 -0.29 -10.16 -1.66
CA MET A 71 0.07 -9.96 -0.26
C MET A 71 0.83 -11.20 0.25
N MET A 72 2.09 -11.06 0.65
CA MET A 72 2.91 -12.16 1.14
C MET A 72 3.17 -11.99 2.63
N LEU A 73 2.72 -12.94 3.45
CA LEU A 73 2.94 -12.90 4.90
C LEU A 73 4.26 -13.60 5.24
N SER A 74 5.03 -13.02 6.16
CA SER A 74 6.27 -13.62 6.66
C SER A 74 6.54 -13.22 8.10
N GLU A 75 7.43 -13.94 8.77
CA GLU A 75 7.95 -13.55 10.07
C GLU A 75 9.46 -13.41 9.97
N GLN A 76 9.97 -12.23 10.35
CA GLN A 76 11.39 -11.90 10.20
C GLN A 76 11.87 -11.10 11.40
N LYS A 77 13.16 -11.22 11.74
CA LYS A 77 13.78 -10.37 12.75
C LYS A 77 14.11 -9.01 12.14
N ASP A 78 13.75 -7.94 12.83
CA ASP A 78 14.19 -6.60 12.45
C ASP A 78 15.67 -6.37 12.81
N LYS A 79 16.18 -5.17 12.51
CA LYS A 79 17.57 -4.78 12.78
C LYS A 79 17.94 -4.83 14.27
N THR A 80 16.97 -4.81 15.18
CA THR A 80 17.16 -4.91 16.63
C THR A 80 17.08 -6.36 17.13
N GLY A 81 16.76 -7.31 16.26
CA GLY A 81 16.56 -8.72 16.59
C GLY A 81 15.14 -9.08 17.04
N LYS A 82 14.22 -8.10 17.11
CA LYS A 82 12.81 -8.33 17.46
C LYS A 82 12.12 -9.05 16.30
N LEU A 83 11.45 -10.17 16.59
CA LEU A 83 10.63 -10.87 15.59
C LEU A 83 9.40 -10.03 15.25
N ARG A 84 9.12 -9.86 13.96
CA ARG A 84 8.00 -9.08 13.42
C ARG A 84 7.14 -9.93 12.53
N LYS A 85 5.82 -9.76 12.66
CA LYS A 85 4.80 -10.33 11.80
C LYS A 85 4.56 -9.37 10.63
N LEU A 86 5.01 -9.75 9.43
CA LEU A 86 5.08 -8.84 8.28
C LEU A 86 4.11 -9.23 7.16
N LEU A 87 3.68 -8.21 6.42
CA LEU A 87 3.06 -8.29 5.10
C LEU A 87 3.96 -7.55 4.10
N THR A 88 4.36 -8.23 3.01
CA THR A 88 5.14 -7.65 1.92
C THR A 88 4.32 -7.61 0.63
N HIS A 89 4.36 -6.46 -0.04
CA HIS A 89 3.48 -6.12 -1.17
C HIS A 89 4.25 -5.32 -2.25
N PRO A 90 4.64 -5.95 -3.37
CA PRO A 90 5.17 -5.23 -4.53
C PRO A 90 4.01 -4.57 -5.30
N ASP A 91 3.92 -3.25 -5.28
CA ASP A 91 2.81 -2.51 -5.89
C ASP A 91 3.05 -2.16 -7.37
N ARG A 92 1.96 -1.83 -8.09
CA ARG A 92 2.00 -1.32 -9.47
C ARG A 92 2.84 -0.05 -9.61
N ASN A 93 2.91 0.77 -8.57
CA ASN A 93 3.68 2.02 -8.56
C ASN A 93 5.21 1.80 -8.49
N GLY A 94 5.69 0.56 -8.56
CA GLY A 94 7.13 0.24 -8.53
C GLY A 94 7.75 0.29 -7.15
N ILE A 95 6.96 0.40 -6.07
CA ILE A 95 7.44 0.34 -4.69
C ILE A 95 7.06 -1.00 -4.06
N VAL A 96 8.01 -1.63 -3.38
CA VAL A 96 7.78 -2.80 -2.53
C VAL A 96 7.59 -2.32 -1.10
N TYR A 97 6.35 -2.45 -0.61
CA TYR A 97 5.96 -2.09 0.74
C TYR A 97 6.09 -3.30 1.67
N THR A 98 6.65 -3.10 2.86
CA THR A 98 6.55 -4.05 3.97
C THR A 98 5.95 -3.36 5.18
N LEU A 99 4.86 -3.92 5.70
CA LEU A 99 4.13 -3.43 6.86
C LEU A 99 4.13 -4.48 7.97
N ASP A 100 4.03 -4.03 9.21
CA ASP A 100 3.62 -4.90 10.31
C ASP A 100 2.14 -5.27 10.12
N ARG A 101 1.87 -6.57 9.96
CA ARG A 101 0.53 -7.03 9.57
C ARG A 101 -0.48 -6.98 10.72
N GLU A 102 -0.04 -6.76 11.95
CA GLU A 102 -0.92 -6.72 13.11
C GLU A 102 -1.56 -5.34 13.31
N ASN A 103 -0.85 -4.26 12.94
CA ASN A 103 -1.25 -2.88 13.21
C ASN A 103 -1.16 -1.93 12.00
N GLY A 104 -0.50 -2.33 10.92
CA GLY A 104 -0.34 -1.53 9.71
C GLY A 104 0.85 -0.56 9.71
N ASP A 105 1.75 -0.64 10.69
CA ASP A 105 2.94 0.21 10.74
C ASP A 105 3.85 -0.02 9.54
N LEU A 106 4.31 1.06 8.90
CA LEU A 106 5.21 0.99 7.77
C LEU A 106 6.64 0.64 8.21
N ILE A 107 7.17 -0.48 7.68
CA ILE A 107 8.52 -0.97 8.03
C ILE A 107 9.54 -0.59 6.96
N SER A 108 9.16 -0.74 5.68
CA SER A 108 9.97 -0.31 4.54
C SER A 108 9.11 -0.03 3.31
N ALA A 109 9.62 0.79 2.41
CA ALA A 109 9.01 1.15 1.14
C ALA A 109 10.12 1.47 0.14
N ASN A 110 10.65 0.43 -0.52
CA ASN A 110 11.81 0.55 -1.40
C ASN A 110 11.39 0.46 -2.86
N LYS A 111 12.08 1.19 -3.74
CA LYS A 111 11.89 1.04 -5.19
C LYS A 111 12.27 -0.39 -5.61
N LEU A 112 11.44 -0.97 -6.49
CA LEU A 112 11.70 -2.26 -7.13
C LEU A 112 12.90 -2.17 -8.07
N ASP A 113 13.03 -1.03 -8.75
CA ASP A 113 14.07 -0.73 -9.73
C ASP A 113 14.43 0.77 -9.66
N ASP A 114 15.67 1.13 -10.00
CA ASP A 114 16.15 2.52 -9.88
C ASP A 114 15.54 3.48 -10.91
N THR A 115 14.90 2.94 -11.96
CA THR A 115 14.21 3.72 -12.99
C THR A 115 12.87 4.31 -12.56
N VAL A 116 12.33 3.93 -11.39
CA VAL A 116 11.07 4.49 -10.85
C VAL A 116 11.26 5.99 -10.57
N ASN A 117 10.47 6.85 -11.22
CA ASN A 117 10.68 8.31 -11.22
C ASN A 117 9.49 9.16 -10.73
N TRP A 118 8.26 8.64 -10.71
CA TRP A 118 7.09 9.39 -10.20
C TRP A 118 7.22 9.80 -8.72
N VAL A 119 8.02 9.05 -7.96
CA VAL A 119 8.29 9.24 -6.54
C VAL A 119 9.80 9.28 -6.30
N LYS A 120 10.26 10.28 -5.54
CA LYS A 120 11.65 10.36 -5.10
C LYS A 120 11.93 9.29 -4.05
N GLN A 121 11.10 9.26 -3.02
CA GLN A 121 11.10 8.26 -1.94
C GLN A 121 9.75 8.27 -1.21
N VAL A 122 9.47 7.23 -0.43
CA VAL A 122 8.40 7.25 0.56
C VAL A 122 8.99 7.68 1.91
N ASP A 123 8.43 8.72 2.52
CA ASP A 123 8.83 9.15 3.86
C ASP A 123 8.25 8.19 4.90
N LEU A 124 9.10 7.42 5.57
CA LEU A 124 8.67 6.42 6.55
C LEU A 124 8.08 7.02 7.83
N LYS A 125 8.35 8.30 8.14
CA LYS A 125 7.80 8.95 9.32
C LYS A 125 6.37 9.41 9.08
N THR A 126 6.10 9.95 7.89
CA THR A 126 4.76 10.46 7.52
C THR A 126 3.91 9.41 6.82
N GLY A 127 4.52 8.39 6.24
CA GLY A 127 3.87 7.38 5.39
C GLY A 127 3.49 7.90 4.00
N LEU A 128 4.01 9.06 3.58
CA LEU A 128 3.61 9.71 2.33
C LEU A 128 4.69 9.57 1.23
N PRO A 129 4.29 9.34 -0.04
CA PRO A 129 5.22 9.41 -1.16
C PRO A 129 5.62 10.87 -1.44
N ASN A 130 6.92 11.15 -1.46
CA ASN A 130 7.46 12.43 -1.93
C ASN A 130 7.47 12.43 -3.46
N ARG A 131 6.37 12.94 -4.04
CA ARG A 131 6.11 12.98 -5.48
C ARG A 131 7.18 13.81 -6.20
N ASP A 132 7.52 13.41 -7.41
CA ASP A 132 8.29 14.26 -8.32
C ASP A 132 7.34 14.96 -9.29
N PRO A 133 7.16 16.30 -9.22
CA PRO A 133 6.25 17.02 -10.10
C PRO A 133 6.57 16.85 -11.58
N GLU A 134 7.83 16.61 -11.95
CA GLU A 134 8.23 16.41 -13.35
C GLU A 134 7.50 15.24 -14.03
N TYR A 135 7.16 14.21 -13.26
CA TYR A 135 6.48 13.00 -13.74
C TYR A 135 5.02 12.91 -13.26
N GLY A 136 4.52 13.98 -12.63
CA GLY A 136 3.10 14.19 -12.40
C GLY A 136 2.38 14.59 -13.69
N THR A 137 1.06 14.52 -13.68
CA THR A 137 0.25 15.02 -14.80
C THR A 137 -0.04 16.53 -14.69
N ARG A 138 0.66 17.25 -13.80
CA ARG A 138 0.60 18.71 -13.60
C ARG A 138 1.94 19.31 -13.22
#